data_AF-A0A0G3XIT5-F1
#
_entry.id   AF-A0A0G3XIT5-F1
#
_cell.length_a   1.000
_cell.length_b   1.000
_cell.length_c   1.000
_cell.angle_alpha   90.00
_cell.angle_beta   90.00
_cell.angle_gamma   90.00
#
_symmetry.space_group_name_H-M   'P 1'
#
loop_
_entity.id
_entity.type
_entity.pdbx_description
1 polymer ?
#
loop_
_entity_poly.entity_id
_entity_poly.type
_entity_poly.pdbx_seq_one_letter_code
_entity_poly.pdbx_strand_id
1 'polypeptide(L)' 'MRDELLNETLFLSMAHARVEIAAWVEDYNRERPHSSLDYDTPAAFAAKLDKQWPASLRPTGSATQPIASTALMRNNAVRL' A
#
# COMPACT_ATOMS: atom_id res chain seq x y z
N MET A 1 -11.29 0.51 3.24
CA MET A 1 -10.77 -0.45 4.25
C MET A 1 -11.15 -0.08 5.69
N ARG A 2 -10.59 0.98 6.30
CA ARG A 2 -10.86 1.31 7.71
C ARG A 2 -12.33 1.68 7.95
N ASP A 3 -12.86 2.58 7.12
CA ASP A 3 -14.20 3.13 7.34
C ASP A 3 -15.30 2.09 7.09
N GLU A 4 -15.10 1.16 6.15
CA GLU A 4 -16.03 0.03 5.91
C GLU A 4 -16.14 -0.88 7.14
N LEU A 5 -15.01 -1.35 7.69
CA LEU A 5 -15.01 -2.19 8.89
C LEU A 5 -15.67 -1.49 10.09
N LEU A 6 -15.37 -0.21 10.28
CA LEU A 6 -15.92 0.58 11.38
C LEU A 6 -17.42 0.87 11.22
N ASN A 7 -17.93 0.89 9.99
CA ASN A 7 -19.36 1.10 9.73
C ASN A 7 -20.19 -0.18 9.88
N GLU A 8 -19.61 -1.34 9.61
CA GLU A 8 -20.33 -2.63 9.64
C GLU A 8 -20.32 -3.29 11.01
N THR A 9 -19.33 -2.98 11.87
CA THR A 9 -19.08 -3.74 13.10
C THR A 9 -19.08 -2.89 14.36
N LEU A 10 -19.95 -3.24 15.31
CA LEU A 10 -19.88 -2.72 16.68
C LEU A 10 -18.93 -3.58 17.53
N PHE A 11 -17.88 -2.97 18.06
CA PHE A 11 -16.92 -3.67 18.91
C PHE A 11 -17.40 -3.73 20.35
N LEU A 12 -17.55 -4.95 20.85
CA LEU A 12 -18.05 -5.24 22.20
C LEU A 12 -16.93 -5.37 23.24
N SER A 13 -15.71 -5.66 22.81
CA SER A 13 -14.52 -5.74 23.65
C SER A 13 -13.25 -5.69 22.79
N MET A 14 -12.09 -5.52 23.45
CA MET A 14 -10.79 -5.58 22.76
C MET A 14 -10.52 -6.97 22.16
N ALA A 15 -10.93 -8.04 22.84
CA ALA A 15 -10.76 -9.40 22.34
C ALA A 15 -11.62 -9.62 21.08
N HIS A 16 -12.88 -9.17 21.11
CA HIS A 16 -13.77 -9.21 19.95
C HIS A 16 -13.20 -8.40 18.79
N ALA A 17 -12.73 -7.17 19.04
CA ALA A 17 -12.13 -6.34 17.99
C ALA A 17 -10.94 -7.00 17.29
N ARG A 18 -10.08 -7.72 18.01
CA ARG A 18 -8.95 -8.45 17.41
C ARG A 18 -9.42 -9.54 16.45
N VAL A 19 -10.48 -10.26 16.81
CA VAL A 19 -11.06 -11.32 15.97
C VAL A 19 -11.67 -10.73 14.71
N GLU A 20 -12.52 -9.71 14.86
CA GLU A 20 -13.19 -9.05 13.74
C GLU A 20 -12.20 -8.41 12.76
N ILE A 21 -11.16 -7.73 13.27
CA ILE A 21 -10.11 -7.16 12.42
C ILE A 21 -9.37 -8.25 11.65
N ALA A 22 -9.04 -9.38 12.30
CA ALA A 22 -8.34 -10.47 11.62
C ALA A 22 -9.18 -11.09 10.51
N ALA A 23 -10.47 -11.35 10.78
CA ALA A 23 -11.41 -11.85 9.77
C ALA A 23 -11.57 -10.86 8.60
N TRP A 24 -11.70 -9.57 8.92
CA TRP A 24 -11.86 -8.53 7.90
C TRP A 24 -10.62 -8.37 7.01
N VAL A 25 -9.41 -8.44 7.58
CA VAL A 25 -8.16 -8.36 6.80
C VAL A 25 -8.10 -9.49 5.77
N GLU A 26 -8.52 -10.69 6.16
CA GLU A 26 -8.54 -11.84 5.25
C GLU A 26 -9.56 -11.66 4.13
N ASP A 27 -10.79 -11.25 4.46
CA ASP A 27 -11.87 -10.98 3.50
C ASP A 27 -11.49 -9.86 2.52
N TYR A 28 -11.03 -8.71 3.05
CA TYR A 28 -10.61 -7.57 2.24
C TYR A 28 -9.49 -7.94 1.27
N ASN A 29 -8.49 -8.68 1.74
CA ASN A 29 -7.33 -9.00 0.91
C ASN A 29 -7.63 -10.07 -0.16
N ARG A 30 -8.54 -11.01 0.11
CA ARG A 30 -8.73 -12.18 -0.76
C ARG A 30 -10.01 -12.16 -1.58
N GLU A 31 -11.08 -11.59 -1.05
CA GLU A 31 -12.43 -11.76 -1.62
C GLU A 31 -12.94 -10.48 -2.27
N ARG A 32 -12.52 -9.30 -1.80
CA ARG A 32 -13.09 -8.02 -2.25
C ARG A 32 -12.33 -7.42 -3.44
N PRO A 33 -12.95 -7.30 -4.63
CA PRO A 33 -12.35 -6.58 -5.75
C PRO A 33 -12.38 -5.07 -5.54
N HIS A 34 -11.36 -4.36 -6.00
CA HIS A 34 -11.26 -2.91 -5.87
C HIS A 34 -11.09 -2.22 -7.22
N SER A 35 -11.87 -1.16 -7.46
CA SER A 35 -11.84 -0.42 -8.73
C SER A 35 -10.49 0.22 -9.03
N SER A 36 -9.71 0.60 -8.01
CA SER A 36 -8.34 1.11 -8.16
C SER A 36 -7.34 0.04 -8.60
N LEU A 37 -7.69 -1.24 -8.44
CA LEU A 37 -6.90 -2.41 -8.83
C LEU A 37 -7.50 -3.10 -10.05
N ASP A 38 -8.21 -2.37 -10.90
CA ASP A 38 -8.91 -2.93 -12.07
C ASP A 38 -9.88 -4.07 -11.70
N TYR A 39 -10.54 -3.92 -10.54
CA TYR A 39 -11.40 -4.93 -9.92
C TYR A 39 -10.71 -6.26 -9.56
N ASP A 40 -9.39 -6.28 -9.40
CA ASP A 40 -8.70 -7.37 -8.70
C ASP A 40 -8.84 -7.24 -7.18
N THR A 41 -8.66 -8.36 -6.49
CA THR A 41 -8.43 -8.37 -5.04
C THR A 41 -6.98 -7.97 -4.73
N PRO A 42 -6.69 -7.38 -3.56
CA PRO A 42 -5.33 -7.00 -3.18
C PRO A 42 -4.32 -8.15 -3.32
N ALA A 43 -4.70 -9.37 -2.92
CA ALA A 43 -3.83 -10.53 -3.04
C ALA A 43 -3.54 -10.92 -4.50
N ALA A 44 -4.56 -10.86 -5.36
CA ALA A 44 -4.38 -11.14 -6.80
C ALA A 44 -3.47 -10.10 -7.46
N PHE A 45 -3.66 -8.82 -7.14
CA PHE A 45 -2.80 -7.74 -7.61
C PHE A 45 -1.35 -7.91 -7.15
N ALA A 46 -1.12 -8.22 -5.86
CA ALA A 46 0.22 -8.47 -5.33
C ALA A 46 0.91 -9.65 -6.04
N ALA A 47 0.18 -10.73 -6.34
CA ALA A 47 0.70 -11.87 -7.09
C ALA A 47 1.07 -11.51 -8.54
N LYS A 48 0.33 -10.60 -9.19
CA LYS A 48 0.69 -10.07 -10.52
C LYS A 48 1.98 -9.25 -10.44
N LEU A 49 2.14 -8.42 -9.41
CA LEU A 49 3.35 -7.64 -9.18
C LEU A 49 4.58 -8.55 -8.95
N ASP A 50 4.43 -9.63 -8.18
CA ASP A 50 5.52 -10.59 -7.93
C ASP A 50 6.02 -11.28 -9.21
N LYS A 51 5.13 -11.51 -10.18
CA LYS A 51 5.50 -12.02 -11.51
C LYS A 51 6.23 -10.99 -12.34
N GLN A 52 5.79 -9.72 -12.26
CA GLN A 52 6.39 -8.62 -13.01
C GLN A 52 7.75 -8.21 -12.44
N TRP A 53 7.95 -8.39 -11.13
CA TRP A 53 9.06 -7.84 -10.38
C TRP A 53 9.52 -8.81 -9.29
N PRO A 54 10.33 -9.82 -9.65
CA PRO A 54 10.79 -10.83 -8.71
C PRO A 54 11.63 -10.21 -7.58
N ALA A 55 11.68 -10.90 -6.43
CA ALA A 55 12.18 -10.42 -5.14
C ALA A 55 13.48 -9.60 -5.14
N SER A 56 14.42 -9.84 -6.07
CA SER A 56 15.66 -9.05 -6.22
C SER A 56 15.42 -7.58 -6.52
N LEU A 57 14.25 -7.25 -7.05
CA LEU A 57 13.94 -5.93 -7.53
C LEU A 57 13.00 -5.20 -6.56
N ARG A 58 12.24 -5.93 -5.71
CA ARG A 58 11.30 -5.31 -4.74
C ARG A 58 12.09 -4.34 -3.86
N PRO A 59 11.63 -3.08 -3.68
CA PRO A 59 12.24 -2.21 -2.69
C PRO A 59 11.98 -2.82 -1.32
N THR A 60 12.98 -3.51 -0.76
CA THR A 60 12.95 -4.11 0.57
C THR A 60 12.92 -3.00 1.62
N GLY A 61 11.73 -2.47 1.90
CA GLY A 61 11.56 -1.38 2.85
C GLY A 61 12.19 -0.06 2.38
N SER A 62 11.90 1.01 3.13
CA SER A 62 12.24 2.40 2.88
C SER A 62 13.50 2.60 2.02
N ALA A 63 13.33 3.28 0.89
CA ALA A 63 14.40 3.59 -0.03
C ALA A 63 15.62 4.17 0.70
N THR A 64 16.77 3.52 0.59
CA THR A 64 18.07 4.12 0.98
C THR A 64 18.51 5.19 -0.03
N GLN A 65 17.75 5.38 -1.12
CA GLN A 65 18.09 6.31 -2.19
C GLN A 65 17.01 7.41 -2.27
N PRO A 66 17.39 8.70 -2.15
CA PRO A 66 16.44 9.78 -2.35
C PRO A 66 15.95 9.75 -3.80
N ILE A 67 14.62 9.74 -4.00
CA ILE A 67 13.96 9.78 -5.31
C ILE A 67 14.01 11.20 -5.92
N ALA A 68 14.38 12.20 -5.12
CA ALA A 68 14.56 13.57 -5.59
C ALA A 68 15.96 13.75 -6.20
N SER A 69 16.03 13.99 -7.52
CA SER A 69 17.22 14.59 -8.11
C SER A 69 17.47 15.94 -7.46
N THR A 70 18.66 16.15 -6.88
CA THR A 70 19.08 17.45 -6.36
C THR A 70 18.90 18.48 -7.47
N ALA A 71 18.08 19.50 -7.24
CA ALA A 71 17.89 20.57 -8.19
C ALA A 71 19.25 21.19 -8.53
N LEU A 72 19.62 21.21 -9.81
CA LEU A 72 20.81 21.91 -10.29
C LEU A 72 20.59 23.40 -10.00
N MET A 73 21.22 23.93 -8.95
CA MET A 73 21.21 25.37 -8.69
C MET A 73 21.84 26.06 -9.90
N ARG A 74 21.02 26.89 -10.57
CA ARG A 74 21.44 27.71 -11.70
C ARG A 74 22.45 28.74 -11.20
N ASN A 75 23.72 28.56 -11.54
CA ASN A 75 24.76 29.55 -11.28
C ASN A 75 24.54 30.77 -12.19
N ASN A 76 23.89 31.80 -11.67
CA ASN A 76 23.86 33.11 -12.30
C ASN A 76 25.09 33.89 -11.83
N ALA A 77 26.26 33.59 -12.43
CA ALA A 77 27.38 34.50 -12.34
C ALA A 77 26.99 35.79 -13.09
N VAL A 78 26.65 36.83 -12.34
CA VAL A 78 26.49 38.19 -12.86
C VAL A 78 27.83 38.58 -13.49
N ARG A 79 27.81 38.81 -14.80
CA ARG A 79 28.94 39.36 -15.55
C ARG A 79 28.53 40.75 -16.04
N LEU A 80 29.03 41.76 -15.34
CA LEU A 80 29.66 43.01 -15.78
C LEU A 80 29.56 44.06 -14.66
#